data_AF-A0A1G9RLU1-F1
#
_entry.id   AF-A0A1G9RLU1-F1
#
_cell.length_a   1.000
_cell.length_b   1.000
_cell.length_c   1.000
_cell.angle_alpha   90.00
_cell.angle_beta   90.00
_cell.angle_gamma   90.00
#
_symmetry.space_group_name_H-M   'P 1'
#
loop_
_entity.id
_entity.type
_entity.pdbx_description
1 polymer ?
#
loop_
_entity_poly.entity_id
_entity_poly.type
_entity_poly.pdbx_seq_one_letter_code
_entity_poly.pdbx_strand_id
1 'polypeptide(L)'
;MINILWEAFHFIEFAILYLLLAAALIVNKRYSSLTDLAAMSATIIYAFIDEIHQFYVPGRSFSQLDLVKDMVGVITAWILMESYQSRNQEDDHETP
;
A
#
# COMPACT_ATOMS: atom_id res chain seq x y z
N MET A 1 -4.89 19.60 10.13
CA MET A 1 -4.17 19.06 11.30
C MET A 1 -4.90 17.89 11.96
N ILE A 2 -6.23 17.98 12.16
CA ILE A 2 -7.03 16.87 12.70
C ILE A 2 -7.14 15.64 11.75
N ASN A 3 -7.25 15.82 10.43
CA ASN A 3 -7.40 14.71 9.46
C ASN A 3 -6.21 13.74 9.43
N ILE A 4 -4.98 14.23 9.57
CA ILE A 4 -3.76 13.41 9.56
C ILE A 4 -3.72 12.45 10.76
N LEU A 5 -4.25 12.87 11.92
CA LEU A 5 -4.35 11.99 13.09
C LEU A 5 -5.33 10.85 12.82
N TRP A 6 -6.46 11.12 12.17
CA TRP A 6 -7.43 10.09 11.79
C TRP A 6 -6.86 9.14 10.74
N GLU A 7 -6.14 9.65 9.74
CA GLU A 7 -5.45 8.82 8.73
C GLU A 7 -4.39 7.92 9.37
N ALA A 8 -3.63 8.44 10.34
CA ALA A 8 -2.66 7.64 11.10
C ALA A 8 -3.32 6.52 11.93
N PHE A 9 -4.55 6.71 12.42
CA PHE A 9 -5.29 5.64 13.10
C PHE A 9 -5.63 4.48 12.16
N HIS A 10 -6.03 4.74 10.91
CA HIS A 10 -6.31 3.70 9.93
C HIS A 10 -5.04 2.91 9.57
N PHE A 11 -3.91 3.60 9.42
CA PHE A 11 -2.62 2.94 9.22
C PHE A 11 -2.28 1.97 10.37
N ILE A 12 -2.44 2.42 11.62
CA ILE A 12 -2.19 1.58 12.80
C ILE A 12 -3.20 0.42 12.87
N GLU A 13 -4.48 0.67 12.57
CA GLU A 13 -5.54 -0.33 12.60
C GLU A 13 -5.26 -1.49 11.63
N PHE A 14 -4.95 -1.19 10.37
CA PHE A 14 -4.67 -2.23 9.38
C PHE A 14 -3.34 -2.95 9.63
N ALA A 15 -2.34 -2.26 10.21
CA ALA A 15 -1.13 -2.91 10.69
C ALA A 15 -1.43 -3.94 11.78
N ILE A 16 -2.27 -3.58 12.76
CA ILE A 16 -2.72 -4.50 13.81
C ILE A 16 -3.53 -5.66 13.21
N LEU A 17 -4.43 -5.40 12.26
CA LEU A 17 -5.23 -6.42 11.60
C LEU A 17 -4.35 -7.46 10.89
N TYR A 18 -3.36 -7.01 10.11
CA TYR A 18 -2.40 -7.92 9.47
C TYR A 18 -1.64 -8.74 10.50
N LEU A 19 -1.12 -8.11 11.56
CA LEU A 19 -0.39 -8.81 12.64
C LEU A 19 -1.25 -9.86 13.32
N LEU A 20 -2.55 -9.60 13.55
CA LEU A 20 -3.47 -10.58 14.11
C LEU A 20 -3.73 -11.75 13.16
N LEU A 21 -3.89 -11.49 11.86
CA LEU A 21 -4.04 -12.55 10.85
C LEU A 21 -2.77 -13.40 10.75
N ALA A 22 -1.59 -12.78 10.70
CA ALA A 22 -0.31 -13.47 10.69
C ALA A 22 -0.12 -14.29 11.98
N ALA A 23 -0.42 -13.72 13.16
CA ALA A 23 -0.37 -14.43 14.42
C ALA A 23 -1.33 -15.63 14.46
N ALA A 24 -2.56 -15.47 13.95
CA ALA A 24 -3.51 -16.57 13.83
C ALA A 24 -2.99 -17.69 12.93
N LEU A 25 -2.36 -17.36 11.79
CA LEU A 25 -1.75 -18.34 10.89
C LEU A 25 -0.57 -19.08 11.56
N ILE A 26 0.27 -18.35 12.30
CA ILE A 26 1.41 -18.92 13.03
C ILE A 26 0.93 -19.87 14.14
N VAL A 27 -0.01 -19.45 14.98
CA VAL A 27 -0.55 -20.26 16.10
C VAL A 27 -1.20 -21.55 15.57
N ASN A 28 -1.85 -21.48 14.41
CA ASN A 28 -2.47 -22.64 13.77
C ASN A 28 -1.50 -23.48 12.91
N LYS A 29 -0.20 -23.16 12.90
CA LYS A 29 0.83 -23.82 12.06
C LYS A 29 0.48 -23.83 10.56
N ARG A 30 -0.24 -22.81 10.11
CA ARG A 30 -0.64 -22.62 8.70
C ARG A 30 0.13 -21.50 8.02
N TYR A 31 1.17 -20.97 8.65
CA TYR A 31 1.98 -19.90 8.07
C TYR A 31 2.83 -20.43 6.90
N SER A 32 2.52 -19.94 5.70
CA SER A 32 3.18 -20.22 4.42
C SER A 32 3.18 -18.94 3.58
N SER A 33 4.06 -18.83 2.58
CA SER A 33 4.09 -17.69 1.66
C SER A 33 2.74 -17.43 0.98
N LEU A 34 1.97 -18.49 0.68
CA LEU A 34 0.64 -18.34 0.08
C LEU A 34 -0.37 -17.76 1.07
N THR A 35 -0.37 -18.24 2.33
CA THR A 35 -1.32 -17.77 3.35
C THR A 35 -0.98 -16.38 3.85
N ASP A 36 0.31 -16.05 3.92
CA ASP A 36 0.79 -14.71 4.23
C ASP A 36 0.39 -13.72 3.13
N LEU A 37 0.62 -14.08 1.86
CA LEU A 37 0.12 -13.30 0.73
C LEU A 37 -1.40 -13.13 0.77
N ALA A 38 -2.15 -14.18 1.13
CA ALA A 38 -3.60 -14.10 1.28
C ALA A 38 -4.01 -13.19 2.45
N ALA A 39 -3.32 -13.24 3.60
CA ALA A 39 -3.59 -12.38 4.74
C ALA A 39 -3.29 -10.91 4.45
N MET A 40 -2.18 -10.63 3.76
CA MET A 40 -1.84 -9.30 3.26
C MET A 40 -2.90 -8.80 2.28
N SER A 41 -3.28 -9.63 1.30
CA SER A 41 -4.30 -9.27 0.30
C SER A 41 -5.66 -9.01 0.96
N ALA A 42 -6.06 -9.83 1.93
CA ALA A 42 -7.30 -9.64 2.69
C ALA A 42 -7.28 -8.33 3.49
N THR A 43 -6.16 -8.00 4.14
CA THR A 43 -6.00 -6.75 4.89
C THR A 43 -6.11 -5.54 3.95
N ILE A 44 -5.47 -5.59 2.78
CA ILE A 44 -5.54 -4.52 1.77
C ILE A 44 -6.97 -4.34 1.25
N ILE A 45 -7.65 -5.44 0.89
CA ILE A 45 -9.05 -5.40 0.45
C ILE A 45 -9.94 -4.79 1.54
N TYR A 46 -9.72 -5.17 2.80
CA TYR A 46 -10.47 -4.63 3.92
C TYR A 46 -10.22 -3.13 4.13
N ALA A 47 -8.97 -2.67 3.95
CA ALA A 47 -8.63 -1.25 3.98
C ALA A 47 -9.34 -0.45 2.87
N PHE A 48 -9.43 -0.99 1.65
CA PHE A 48 -10.23 -0.38 0.59
C PHE A 48 -11.72 -0.30 0.94
N ILE A 49 -12.26 -1.36 1.56
CA ILE A 49 -13.65 -1.38 2.00
C ILE A 49 -13.90 -0.31 3.07
N ASP A 50 -12.97 -0.11 3.99
CA ASP A 50 -13.07 0.93 5.02
C ASP A 50 -13.11 2.35 4.43
N GLU A 51 -12.25 2.65 3.47
CA GLU A 51 -12.27 3.94 2.75
C GLU A 51 -13.60 4.16 2.00
N ILE A 52 -14.16 3.10 1.40
CA ILE A 52 -15.51 3.15 0.81
C ILE A 52 -16.56 3.40 1.89
N HIS A 53 -16.47 2.75 3.05
CA HIS A 53 -17.38 3.00 4.18
C HIS A 53 -17.31 4.44 4.67
N GLN A 54 -16.11 5.03 4.74
CA GLN A 54 -15.91 6.42 5.13
C GLN A 54 -16.53 7.41 4.15
N PHE A 55 -16.64 7.07 2.86
CA PHE A 55 -17.36 7.89 1.87
C PHE A 55 -18.84 8.10 2.24
N TYR A 56 -19.45 7.13 2.94
CA TYR A 56 -20.85 7.22 3.39
C TYR A 56 -21.01 7.92 4.76
N VAL A 57 -19.91 8.26 5.44
CA VAL A 57 -19.95 9.01 6.70
C VAL A 57 -19.97 10.51 6.40
N PRO A 58 -21.10 11.21 6.66
CA PRO A 58 -21.22 12.63 6.34
C PRO A 58 -20.27 13.46 7.21
N GLY A 59 -19.39 14.24 6.56
CA GLY A 59 -18.39 15.10 7.23
C GLY A 59 -16.94 14.90 6.76
N ARG A 60 -16.65 13.91 5.90
CA ARG A 60 -15.36 13.79 5.20
C ARG A 60 -15.47 14.28 3.76
N SER A 61 -14.58 15.20 3.35
CA SER A 61 -14.45 15.62 1.95
C SER A 61 -13.50 14.65 1.24
N PHE A 62 -14.04 13.66 0.54
CA PHE A 62 -13.25 12.89 -0.42
C PHE A 62 -12.96 13.80 -1.61
N SER A 63 -11.77 14.40 -1.63
CA SER A 63 -11.38 15.31 -2.71
C SER A 63 -10.82 14.48 -3.86
N GLN A 64 -11.38 14.66 -5.05
CA GLN A 64 -10.83 14.12 -6.30
C GLN A 64 -9.33 14.47 -6.50
N LEU A 65 -8.81 15.45 -5.74
CA LEU A 65 -7.41 15.82 -5.69
C LEU A 65 -6.48 14.75 -5.09
N ASP A 66 -6.96 13.85 -4.23
CA ASP A 66 -6.08 12.83 -3.64
C ASP A 66 -5.78 11.68 -4.62
N LEU A 67 -6.75 11.32 -5.48
CA LEU A 67 -6.51 10.41 -6.61
C LEU A 67 -5.48 10.98 -7.60
N VAL A 68 -5.49 12.30 -7.81
CA VAL A 68 -4.51 12.99 -8.67
C VAL A 68 -3.11 12.97 -8.05
N LYS A 69 -3.00 13.12 -6.71
CA LYS A 69 -1.71 13.03 -6.02
C LYS A 69 -1.11 11.64 -6.11
N ASP A 70 -1.91 10.59 -5.94
CA ASP A 70 -1.43 9.20 -6.03
C ASP A 70 -0.94 8.89 -7.46
N MET A 71 -1.64 9.37 -8.49
CA MET A 71 -1.21 9.22 -9.88
C MET A 71 0.11 9.93 -10.17
N VAL A 72 0.33 11.14 -9.64
CA VAL A 72 1.58 11.90 -9.82
C VAL A 72 2.77 11.21 -9.13
N GLY A 73 2.55 10.64 -7.95
CA GLY A 73 3.58 9.88 -7.23
C GLY A 73 4.05 8.65 -8.01
N VAL A 74 3.10 7.87 -8.56
CA VAL A 74 3.40 6.67 -9.36
C VAL A 74 4.15 7.02 -10.65
N ILE A 75 3.73 8.07 -11.37
CA ILE A 75 4.39 8.51 -12.61
C ILE A 75 5.83 8.98 -12.34
N THR A 76 6.06 9.67 -11.22
CA THR A 76 7.39 10.16 -10.85
C THR A 76 8.35 9.00 -10.54
N ALA A 77 7.88 8.00 -9.81
CA ALA A 77 8.68 6.81 -9.50
C ALA A 77 9.02 5.99 -10.76
N TRP A 78 8.07 5.88 -11.69
CA TRP A 78 8.28 5.18 -12.95
C TRP A 78 9.37 5.82 -13.84
N ILE A 79 9.33 7.16 -14.00
CA ILE A 79 10.34 7.91 -14.78
C ILE A 79 11.75 7.75 -14.18
N LEU A 80 11.86 7.81 -12.85
CA LEU A 80 13.15 7.65 -12.18
C LEU A 80 13.74 6.24 -12.41
N MET A 81 12.89 5.21 -12.39
CA MET A 81 13.34 3.84 -12.60
C MET A 81 13.76 3.55 -14.05
N GLU A 82 13.03 4.11 -15.02
CA GLU A 82 13.42 4.05 -16.44
C GLU A 82 14.76 4.76 -16.69
N SER A 83 14.97 5.93 -16.07
CA SER A 83 16.24 6.65 -16.16
C SER A 83 17.42 5.93 -15.50
N TYR A 84 17.15 5.10 -14.48
CA TYR A 84 18.16 4.27 -13.83
C TYR A 84 18.53 3.06 -14.69
N GLN A 85 17.55 2.42 -15.32
CA GLN A 85 17.79 1.27 -16.20
C GLN A 85 18.51 1.63 -17.50
N SER A 86 18.21 2.78 -18.10
CA SER A 86 18.89 3.24 -19.31
C SER A 86 20.39 3.50 -19.10
N ARG A 87 20.81 3.84 -17.86
CA ARG A 87 22.22 4.06 -17.51
C ARG A 87 22.99 2.77 -17.24
N ASN A 88 22.32 1.76 -16.69
CA ASN A 88 22.94 0.44 -16.46
C ASN A 88 23.11 -0.38 -17.75
N GLN A 89 22.39 -0.04 -18.83
CA GLN A 89 22.53 -0.72 -20.12
C GLN A 89 23.71 -0.20 -20.96
N GLU A 90 24.24 1.00 -20.67
CA GLU A 90 25.47 1.52 -21.29
C GLU A 90 26.74 0.95 -20.65
N ASP A 91 26.74 0.72 -19.32
CA ASP A 91 27.90 0.13 -18.61
C ASP A 91 28.19 -1.34 -18.99
N ASP A 92 27.18 -2.09 -19.45
CA ASP A 92 27.35 -3.48 -19.91
C ASP A 92 27.93 -3.58 -21.33
N HIS A 93 27.97 -2.47 -22.09
CA HIS A 93 28.51 -2.42 -23.46
C HIS A 93 29.92 -1.81 -23.58
N GLU A 94 30.51 -1.31 -22.49
CA GLU A 94 31.89 -0.77 -22.45
C GLU A 94 32.93 -1.69 -21.78
N THR A 95 32.55 -2.91 -21.36
CA THR A 95 33.52 -3.95 -20.98
C THR A 95 33.64 -5.03 -22.08
N PRO A 96 34.87 -5.47 -22.42
CA PRO A 96 35.36 -5.53 -23.80
C PRO A 96 34.87 -6.69 -24.67
#